data_AF-A0A2V2MRW0-F1
#
_entry.id   AF-A0A2V2MRW0-F1
#
_cell.length_a   1.000
_cell.length_b   1.000
_cell.length_c   1.000
_cell.angle_alpha   90.00
_cell.angle_beta   90.00
_cell.angle_gamma   90.00
#
_symmetry.space_group_name_H-M   'P 1'
#
loop_
_entity.id
_entity.type
_entity.pdbx_description
1 polymer ?
#
loop_
_entity_poly.entity_id
_entity_poly.type
_entity_poly.pdbx_seq_one_letter_code
_entity_poly.pdbx_strand_id
1 'polypeptide(L)'
;MPQVTVYSTQNCPYCRLAKAFLDRYGVEYRSIDVGVDRTAAKEMVEKSGQYGVPVITVDDEVIVGFDSNRLSELFGSSDESSVYDIIIAGAGPAGMTAALYCARKNLKTIVISEDIGGQALESWNIENYMGYRMITGDELMSKFEEQVRQTDIKIELDQISSLLPTTGGYLVKTASEKQFKGKSVILAQGKRPKRLGLEREEEFTGRGISVCATCDGPLFKERVVAIVGGGNSALQTAIEMSNIATTVHLIVRSKIRADAVYEEKIKNRSNIIIHLGSEVTEFKGTDRLSGIVINERSSGKSEELKVDGLFTEIGWIPNTSFLEGLVNLNYLKEIVIDINCRTNAPGIFAAGDVTAVLGKQIIIAAGEGAKAALSAFDYLMVNH
;
A
#
# COMPACT_ATOMS: atom_id res chain seq x y z
N MET A 1 39.48 3.62 -7.11
CA MET A 1 38.09 3.83 -7.60
C MET A 1 37.72 2.59 -8.38
N PRO A 2 36.49 2.07 -8.22
CA PRO A 2 36.03 0.90 -8.97
C PRO A 2 36.10 1.16 -10.48
N GLN A 3 36.44 0.13 -11.25
CA GLN A 3 36.52 0.23 -12.70
C GLN A 3 35.12 0.03 -13.30
N VAL A 4 34.48 1.15 -13.70
CA VAL A 4 33.13 1.12 -14.26
C VAL A 4 33.17 1.13 -15.79
N THR A 5 32.50 0.17 -16.43
CA THR A 5 32.32 0.14 -17.90
C THR A 5 30.84 0.07 -18.26
N VAL A 6 30.40 0.91 -19.19
CA VAL A 6 29.04 0.92 -19.73
C VAL A 6 29.07 0.48 -21.19
N TYR A 7 28.61 -0.73 -21.45
CA TYR A 7 28.35 -1.22 -22.80
C TYR A 7 27.01 -0.64 -23.28
N SER A 8 27.03 0.05 -24.43
CA SER A 8 25.92 0.86 -24.91
C SER A 8 25.78 0.81 -26.43
N THR A 9 24.70 1.40 -26.96
CA THR A 9 24.55 1.72 -28.39
C THR A 9 24.03 3.14 -28.57
N GLN A 10 24.22 3.72 -29.76
CA GLN A 10 23.88 5.13 -30.04
C GLN A 10 22.40 5.48 -29.77
N ASN A 11 21.48 4.55 -30.01
CA ASN A 11 20.04 4.78 -29.94
C ASN A 11 19.36 4.15 -28.71
N CYS A 12 20.13 3.81 -27.68
CA CYS A 12 19.61 3.16 -26.48
C CYS A 12 19.22 4.21 -25.40
N PRO A 13 17.92 4.38 -25.09
CA PRO A 13 17.47 5.35 -24.08
C PRO A 13 17.96 4.99 -22.67
N TYR A 14 17.93 3.71 -22.30
CA TYR A 14 18.42 3.23 -20.99
C TYR A 14 19.93 3.42 -20.82
N CYS A 15 20.70 3.37 -21.90
CA CYS A 15 22.12 3.63 -21.88
C CYS A 15 22.42 5.11 -21.57
N ARG A 16 21.55 6.02 -22.00
CA ARG A 16 21.64 7.45 -21.61
C ARG A 16 21.28 7.65 -20.14
N LEU A 17 20.27 6.94 -19.64
CA LEU A 17 19.89 6.99 -18.21
C LEU A 17 21.02 6.48 -17.32
N ALA A 18 21.65 5.35 -17.67
CA ALA A 18 22.79 4.81 -16.95
C ALA A 18 23.97 5.79 -16.88
N LYS A 19 24.31 6.41 -18.01
CA LYS A 19 25.40 7.41 -18.09
C LYS A 19 25.08 8.65 -17.26
N ALA A 20 23.87 9.21 -17.41
CA ALA A 20 23.43 10.36 -16.65
C ALA A 20 23.41 10.11 -15.13
N PHE A 21 23.07 8.88 -14.71
CA PHE A 21 23.18 8.45 -13.32
C PHE A 21 24.65 8.50 -12.85
N LEU A 22 25.56 7.85 -13.57
CA LEU A 22 26.98 7.81 -13.19
C LEU A 22 27.59 9.22 -13.17
N ASP A 23 27.27 10.06 -14.15
CA ASP A 23 27.69 11.47 -14.21
C ASP A 23 27.19 12.25 -12.98
N ARG A 24 25.94 12.05 -12.58
CA ARG A 24 25.33 12.71 -11.41
C ARG A 24 26.04 12.37 -10.10
N TYR A 25 26.46 11.11 -9.94
CA TYR A 25 27.16 10.65 -8.74
C TYR A 25 28.67 10.83 -8.82
N GLY A 26 29.18 11.52 -9.85
CA GLY A 26 30.61 11.78 -10.02
C GLY A 26 31.43 10.51 -10.25
N VAL A 27 30.81 9.46 -10.78
CA VAL A 27 31.47 8.18 -11.04
C VAL A 27 32.13 8.24 -12.41
N GLU A 28 33.45 8.08 -12.45
CA GLU A 28 34.17 7.92 -13.72
C GLU A 28 33.86 6.55 -14.34
N TYR A 29 33.53 6.52 -15.64
CA TYR A 29 33.26 5.28 -16.35
C TYR A 29 33.81 5.30 -17.79
N ARG A 30 34.08 4.10 -18.31
CA ARG A 30 34.38 3.88 -19.72
C ARG A 30 33.11 3.52 -20.47
N SER A 31 32.73 4.32 -21.48
CA SER A 31 31.62 3.97 -22.38
C SER A 31 32.13 3.21 -23.60
N ILE A 32 31.54 2.05 -23.91
CA ILE A 32 31.86 1.26 -25.12
C ILE A 32 30.60 1.12 -25.96
N ASP A 33 30.68 1.43 -27.26
CA ASP A 33 29.58 1.27 -28.21
C ASP A 33 29.67 -0.10 -28.91
N VAL A 34 28.90 -1.07 -28.42
CA VAL A 34 28.89 -2.44 -28.95
C VAL A 34 28.14 -2.55 -30.28
N GLY A 35 27.43 -1.49 -30.71
CA GLY A 35 26.79 -1.42 -32.02
C GLY A 35 27.79 -1.30 -33.17
N VAL A 36 28.99 -0.80 -32.87
CA VAL A 36 30.08 -0.62 -33.85
C VAL A 36 31.33 -1.44 -33.53
N ASP A 37 31.48 -1.91 -32.28
CA ASP A 37 32.59 -2.78 -31.86
C ASP A 37 32.11 -4.22 -31.59
N ARG A 38 32.33 -5.09 -32.58
CA ARG A 38 31.94 -6.52 -32.50
C ARG A 38 32.74 -7.33 -31.49
N THR A 39 33.96 -6.91 -31.16
CA THR A 39 34.79 -7.61 -30.18
C THR A 39 34.28 -7.31 -28.80
N ALA A 40 34.00 -6.04 -28.51
CA ALA A 40 33.36 -5.62 -27.27
C ALA A 40 31.95 -6.20 -27.10
N ALA A 41 31.19 -6.37 -28.19
CA ALA A 41 29.88 -7.03 -28.14
C ALA A 41 29.99 -8.50 -27.66
N LYS A 42 31.00 -9.24 -28.13
CA LYS A 42 31.24 -10.62 -27.68
C LYS A 42 31.65 -10.67 -26.21
N GLU A 43 32.56 -9.79 -25.81
CA GLU A 43 33.01 -9.67 -24.42
C GLU A 43 31.83 -9.35 -23.47
N MET A 44 30.95 -8.44 -23.87
CA MET A 44 29.74 -8.10 -23.13
C MET A 44 28.83 -9.33 -22.93
N VAL A 45 28.59 -10.10 -24.01
CA VAL A 45 27.76 -11.32 -23.97
C VAL A 45 28.40 -12.38 -23.08
N GLU A 46 29.72 -12.59 -23.16
CA GLU A 46 30.45 -13.55 -22.32
C GLU A 46 30.36 -13.19 -20.83
N LYS A 47 30.44 -11.90 -20.49
CA LYS A 47 30.36 -11.42 -19.10
C LYS A 47 28.95 -11.46 -18.52
N SER A 48 27.94 -11.12 -19.33
CA SER A 48 26.57 -10.88 -18.84
C SER A 48 25.56 -11.97 -19.20
N GLY A 49 25.89 -12.85 -20.14
CA GLY A 49 24.93 -13.76 -20.77
C GLY A 49 23.86 -13.04 -21.62
N GLN A 50 24.00 -11.73 -21.85
CA GLN A 50 22.99 -10.89 -22.47
C GLN A 50 23.44 -10.28 -23.79
N TYR A 51 22.51 -10.21 -24.74
CA TYR A 51 22.72 -9.56 -26.05
C TYR A 51 22.23 -8.11 -26.07
N GLY A 52 21.45 -7.69 -25.06
CA GLY A 52 20.88 -6.35 -24.94
C GLY A 52 21.80 -5.37 -24.22
N VAL A 53 21.56 -4.07 -24.42
CA VAL A 53 22.22 -2.95 -23.73
C VAL A 53 21.20 -2.10 -22.96
N PRO A 54 21.61 -1.38 -21.89
CA PRO A 54 22.97 -1.30 -21.34
C PRO A 54 23.36 -2.55 -20.55
N VAL A 55 24.66 -2.83 -20.53
CA VAL A 55 25.29 -3.70 -19.53
C VAL A 55 26.34 -2.86 -18.84
N ILE A 56 26.32 -2.83 -17.51
CA ILE A 56 27.24 -2.05 -16.69
C ILE A 56 28.08 -3.03 -15.89
N THR A 57 29.40 -2.91 -15.97
CA THR A 57 30.31 -3.69 -15.13
C THR A 57 30.97 -2.80 -14.11
N VAL A 58 31.00 -3.24 -12.86
CA VAL A 58 31.64 -2.57 -11.73
C VAL A 58 32.62 -3.55 -11.12
N ASP A 59 33.90 -3.42 -11.48
CA ASP A 59 34.93 -4.43 -11.20
C ASP A 59 34.47 -5.83 -11.73
N ASP A 60 34.21 -6.78 -10.84
CA ASP A 60 33.75 -8.14 -11.18
C ASP A 60 32.21 -8.28 -11.26
N GLU A 61 31.47 -7.24 -10.87
CA GLU A 61 30.02 -7.27 -10.83
C GLU A 61 29.40 -6.85 -12.17
N VAL A 62 28.35 -7.56 -12.59
CA VAL A 62 27.64 -7.30 -13.84
C VAL A 62 26.19 -6.92 -13.56
N ILE A 63 25.80 -5.73 -14.00
CA ILE A 63 24.45 -5.18 -13.92
C ILE A 63 23.86 -5.15 -15.33
N VAL A 64 22.79 -5.92 -15.53
CA VAL A 64 22.07 -5.99 -16.80
C VAL A 64 20.96 -4.94 -16.81
N GLY A 65 20.93 -4.10 -17.84
CA GLY A 65 19.97 -3.01 -17.96
C GLY A 65 20.35 -1.79 -17.10
N PHE A 66 19.40 -0.88 -16.96
CA PHE A 66 19.53 0.26 -16.04
C PHE A 66 18.78 -0.05 -14.75
N ASP A 67 19.53 -0.45 -13.72
CA ASP A 67 19.02 -0.67 -12.36
C ASP A 67 19.49 0.48 -11.46
N SER A 68 18.60 1.46 -11.26
CA SER A 68 18.88 2.64 -10.45
C SER A 68 19.12 2.31 -8.97
N ASN A 69 18.51 1.25 -8.43
CA ASN A 69 18.72 0.86 -7.03
C ASN A 69 20.11 0.27 -6.85
N ARG A 70 20.49 -0.69 -7.71
CA ARG A 70 21.78 -1.34 -7.59
C ARG A 70 22.94 -0.36 -7.81
N LEU A 71 22.78 0.55 -8.76
CA LEU A 71 23.74 1.64 -8.96
C LEU A 71 23.78 2.61 -7.78
N SER A 72 22.64 2.86 -7.12
CA SER A 72 22.59 3.67 -5.90
C SER A 72 23.21 2.97 -4.69
N GLU A 73 23.14 1.64 -4.59
CA GLU A 73 23.85 0.87 -3.56
C GLU A 73 25.38 0.93 -3.75
N LEU A 74 25.84 0.84 -5.00
CA LEU A 74 27.26 0.80 -5.33
C LEU A 74 27.93 2.18 -5.33
N PHE A 75 27.19 3.21 -5.77
CA PHE A 75 27.75 4.54 -6.04
C PHE A 75 26.99 5.68 -5.39
N GLY A 76 25.80 5.41 -4.83
CA GLY A 76 25.11 6.41 -4.04
C GLY A 76 25.97 6.79 -2.85
N SER A 77 26.19 8.09 -2.65
CA SER A 77 26.67 8.58 -1.37
C SER A 77 25.74 8.06 -0.28
N SER A 78 26.30 7.48 0.78
CA SER A 78 25.57 7.23 2.03
C SER A 78 25.16 8.58 2.62
N ASP A 79 24.09 9.14 2.08
CA ASP A 79 23.58 10.46 2.42
C ASP A 79 22.75 10.39 3.72
N GLU A 80 23.22 9.58 4.69
CA GLU A 80 22.66 9.42 6.03
C GLU A 80 22.62 10.75 6.81
N SER A 81 23.33 11.77 6.32
CA SER A 81 23.36 13.12 6.90
C SER A 81 22.47 14.14 6.18
N SER A 82 21.88 13.80 5.04
CA SER A 82 21.15 14.78 4.25
C SER A 82 19.68 14.93 4.66
N VAL A 83 19.23 16.18 4.69
CA VAL A 83 17.83 16.52 4.99
C VAL A 83 17.00 16.33 3.72
N TYR A 84 15.95 15.52 3.80
CA TYR A 84 14.94 15.38 2.76
C TYR A 84 14.02 16.60 2.72
N ASP A 85 13.53 16.97 1.56
CA ASP A 85 12.44 17.92 1.45
C ASP A 85 11.15 17.27 1.99
N ILE A 86 10.89 16.02 1.57
CA ILE A 86 9.71 15.26 1.98
C ILE A 86 10.10 13.86 2.46
N ILE A 87 9.55 13.43 3.60
CA ILE A 87 9.50 12.02 4.01
C ILE A 87 8.07 11.52 3.84
N ILE A 88 7.89 10.39 3.16
CA ILE A 88 6.59 9.74 2.95
C ILE A 88 6.56 8.46 3.80
N ALA A 89 5.56 8.37 4.68
CA ALA A 89 5.33 7.20 5.52
C ALA A 89 4.32 6.26 4.84
N GLY A 90 4.79 5.11 4.35
CA GLY A 90 3.98 4.09 3.67
C GLY A 90 4.13 4.10 2.15
N ALA A 91 4.21 2.91 1.55
CA ALA A 91 4.36 2.67 0.12
C ALA A 91 3.15 1.97 -0.50
N GLY A 92 1.95 2.26 0.03
CA GLY A 92 0.68 1.90 -0.63
C GLY A 92 0.31 2.88 -1.75
N PRO A 93 -0.92 2.79 -2.32
CA PRO A 93 -1.36 3.64 -3.44
C PRO A 93 -1.20 5.14 -3.19
N ALA A 94 -1.51 5.61 -1.96
CA ALA A 94 -1.36 7.01 -1.58
C ALA A 94 0.11 7.45 -1.56
N GLY A 95 0.97 6.69 -0.88
CA GLY A 95 2.39 7.02 -0.74
C GLY A 95 3.16 6.95 -2.06
N MET A 96 2.91 5.93 -2.87
CA MET A 96 3.54 5.78 -4.19
C MET A 96 3.11 6.89 -5.15
N THR A 97 1.82 7.28 -5.13
CA THR A 97 1.35 8.42 -5.93
C THR A 97 1.98 9.73 -5.44
N ALA A 98 2.04 9.94 -4.12
CA ALA A 98 2.69 11.11 -3.55
C ALA A 98 4.18 11.19 -3.95
N ALA A 99 4.90 10.06 -3.89
CA ALA A 99 6.30 9.96 -4.29
C ALA A 99 6.54 10.38 -5.74
N LEU A 100 5.72 9.85 -6.66
CA LEU A 100 5.79 10.24 -8.08
C LEU A 100 5.56 11.74 -8.28
N TYR A 101 4.58 12.33 -7.58
CA TYR A 101 4.32 13.77 -7.68
C TYR A 101 5.45 14.62 -7.09
N CYS A 102 6.03 14.21 -5.95
CA CYS A 102 7.20 14.86 -5.36
C CYS A 102 8.42 14.80 -6.29
N ALA A 103 8.68 13.64 -6.92
CA ALA A 103 9.75 13.47 -7.89
C ALA A 103 9.61 14.44 -9.07
N ARG A 104 8.38 14.58 -9.60
CA ARG A 104 8.08 15.50 -10.71
C ARG A 104 8.24 16.99 -10.36
N LYS A 105 8.30 17.30 -9.06
CA LYS A 105 8.61 18.63 -8.54
C LYS A 105 10.09 18.80 -8.17
N ASN A 106 10.93 17.81 -8.48
CA ASN A 106 12.35 17.75 -8.12
C ASN A 106 12.60 17.88 -6.60
N LEU A 107 11.67 17.39 -5.77
CA LEU A 107 11.85 17.37 -4.32
C LEU A 107 12.69 16.16 -3.90
N LYS A 108 13.71 16.39 -3.07
CA LYS A 108 14.49 15.31 -2.47
C LYS A 108 13.61 14.53 -1.51
N THR A 109 13.21 13.33 -1.89
CA THR A 109 12.15 12.59 -1.19
C THR A 109 12.56 11.15 -0.89
N ILE A 110 12.13 10.67 0.27
CA ILE A 110 12.26 9.27 0.68
C ILE A 110 10.89 8.72 1.06
N VAL A 111 10.62 7.48 0.65
CA VAL A 111 9.48 6.68 1.09
C VAL A 111 9.99 5.66 2.10
N ILE A 112 9.35 5.54 3.26
CA ILE A 112 9.70 4.57 4.30
C ILE A 112 8.46 3.71 4.57
N SER A 113 8.56 2.39 4.38
CA SER A 113 7.42 1.48 4.51
C SER A 113 7.87 0.06 4.84
N GLU A 114 7.03 -0.71 5.55
CA GLU A 114 7.28 -2.13 5.87
C GLU A 114 7.21 -3.01 4.61
N ASP A 115 6.33 -2.64 3.69
CA ASP A 115 6.08 -3.33 2.42
C ASP A 115 5.85 -2.30 1.30
N ILE A 116 5.96 -2.74 0.05
CA ILE A 116 5.59 -1.96 -1.13
C ILE A 116 4.29 -2.53 -1.67
N GLY A 117 3.24 -1.72 -1.72
CA GLY A 117 1.92 -2.14 -2.19
C GLY A 117 0.80 -1.87 -1.19
N GLY A 118 1.07 -2.06 0.10
CA GLY A 118 0.09 -2.01 1.16
C GLY A 118 -1.05 -3.01 0.94
N GLN A 119 -2.24 -2.68 1.46
CA GLN A 119 -3.43 -3.53 1.34
C GLN A 119 -3.86 -3.85 -0.10
N ALA A 120 -3.42 -3.08 -1.09
CA ALA A 120 -3.77 -3.35 -2.48
C ALA A 120 -3.27 -4.74 -2.93
N LEU A 121 -2.16 -5.24 -2.37
CA LEU A 121 -1.62 -6.58 -2.65
C LEU A 121 -2.58 -7.71 -2.26
N GLU A 122 -3.41 -7.50 -1.24
CA GLU A 122 -4.36 -8.51 -0.76
C GLU A 122 -5.56 -8.70 -1.72
N SER A 123 -5.68 -7.83 -2.73
CA SER A 123 -6.79 -7.85 -3.68
C SER A 123 -6.53 -8.77 -4.86
N TRP A 124 -7.31 -9.85 -4.96
CA TRP A 124 -7.21 -10.81 -6.06
C TRP A 124 -7.73 -10.27 -7.39
N ASN A 125 -8.77 -9.44 -7.33
CA ASN A 125 -9.44 -8.90 -8.52
C ASN A 125 -9.88 -7.45 -8.28
N ILE A 126 -9.31 -6.51 -9.03
CA ILE A 126 -9.64 -5.08 -8.97
C ILE A 126 -10.31 -4.68 -10.29
N GLU A 127 -11.61 -4.37 -10.23
CA GLU A 127 -12.42 -3.96 -11.39
C GLU A 127 -12.86 -2.49 -11.32
N ASN A 128 -12.48 -1.77 -10.26
CA ASN A 128 -12.90 -0.41 -9.96
C ASN A 128 -11.77 0.64 -10.04
N TYR A 129 -10.61 0.27 -10.60
CA TYR A 129 -9.52 1.20 -10.89
C TYR A 129 -9.58 1.65 -12.34
N MET A 130 -9.99 2.90 -12.56
CA MET A 130 -10.18 3.45 -13.91
C MET A 130 -8.91 3.34 -14.76
N GLY A 131 -9.07 2.84 -16.00
CA GLY A 131 -7.96 2.53 -16.91
C GLY A 131 -7.73 1.02 -17.08
N TYR A 132 -8.23 0.20 -16.14
CA TYR A 132 -8.24 -1.26 -16.25
C TYR A 132 -9.68 -1.77 -16.23
N ARG A 133 -9.96 -2.78 -17.07
CA ARG A 133 -11.20 -3.55 -16.95
C ARG A 133 -11.13 -4.49 -15.74
N MET A 134 -9.96 -5.12 -15.58
CA MET A 134 -9.61 -5.97 -14.45
C MET A 134 -8.09 -5.95 -14.32
N ILE A 135 -7.59 -5.90 -13.09
CA ILE A 135 -6.17 -6.06 -12.75
C ILE A 135 -6.04 -6.71 -11.37
N THR A 136 -4.98 -7.48 -11.12
CA THR A 136 -4.71 -7.99 -9.76
C THR A 136 -4.04 -6.91 -8.90
N GLY A 137 -4.12 -7.05 -7.58
CA GLY A 137 -3.41 -6.19 -6.64
C GLY A 137 -1.92 -6.12 -6.90
N ASP A 138 -1.29 -7.29 -7.05
CA ASP A 138 0.13 -7.43 -7.34
C ASP A 138 0.53 -6.72 -8.64
N GLU A 139 -0.24 -6.93 -9.72
CA GLU A 139 0.08 -6.31 -11.02
C GLU A 139 -0.10 -4.80 -10.95
N LEU A 140 -1.15 -4.31 -10.29
CA LEU A 140 -1.40 -2.88 -10.14
C LEU A 140 -0.27 -2.21 -9.37
N MET A 141 0.13 -2.77 -8.21
CA MET A 141 1.19 -2.18 -7.40
C MET A 141 2.57 -2.32 -8.05
N SER A 142 2.83 -3.39 -8.81
CA SER A 142 4.04 -3.50 -9.61
C SER A 142 4.17 -2.35 -10.63
N LYS A 143 3.05 -1.94 -11.25
CA LYS A 143 3.04 -0.79 -12.18
C LYS A 143 3.26 0.55 -11.46
N PHE A 144 2.74 0.71 -10.23
CA PHE A 144 3.03 1.90 -9.41
C PHE A 144 4.51 1.96 -9.04
N GLU A 145 5.07 0.84 -8.62
CA GLU A 145 6.48 0.71 -8.27
C GLU A 145 7.39 0.99 -9.46
N GLU A 146 7.09 0.45 -10.64
CA GLU A 146 7.81 0.73 -11.88
C GLU A 146 7.90 2.24 -12.16
N GLN A 147 6.78 2.97 -12.02
CA GLN A 147 6.75 4.42 -12.24
C GLN A 147 7.61 5.18 -11.23
N VAL A 148 7.58 4.80 -9.95
CA VAL A 148 8.38 5.46 -8.92
C VAL A 148 9.86 5.13 -9.09
N ARG A 149 10.22 3.89 -9.43
CA ARG A 149 11.63 3.48 -9.62
C ARG A 149 12.32 4.10 -10.83
N GLN A 150 11.55 4.61 -11.80
CA GLN A 150 12.07 5.44 -12.90
C GLN A 150 12.50 6.85 -12.46
N THR A 151 12.29 7.20 -11.18
CA THR A 151 12.69 8.48 -10.58
C THR A 151 13.78 8.27 -9.53
N ASP A 152 14.38 9.35 -9.01
CA ASP A 152 15.42 9.27 -7.98
C ASP A 152 14.88 9.12 -6.55
N ILE A 153 13.64 8.67 -6.40
CA ILE A 153 13.02 8.48 -5.09
C ILE A 153 13.67 7.27 -4.41
N LYS A 154 14.21 7.50 -3.21
CA LYS A 154 14.65 6.41 -2.35
C LYS A 154 13.44 5.74 -1.69
N ILE A 155 13.37 4.41 -1.75
CA ILE A 155 12.42 3.59 -0.98
C ILE A 155 13.21 2.82 0.06
N GLU A 156 12.91 3.05 1.33
CA GLU A 156 13.49 2.37 2.49
C GLU A 156 12.47 1.38 3.04
N LEU A 157 12.85 0.10 3.07
CA LEU A 157 12.03 -0.95 3.66
C LEU A 157 12.27 -1.01 5.17
N ASP A 158 11.42 -0.32 5.93
CA ASP A 158 11.47 -0.24 7.38
C ASP A 158 10.14 0.30 7.94
N GLN A 159 9.87 0.05 9.22
CA GLN A 159 8.70 0.58 9.90
C GLN A 159 9.03 1.90 10.59
N ILE A 160 8.22 2.94 10.42
CA ILE A 160 8.35 4.16 11.22
C ILE A 160 7.87 3.88 12.65
N SER A 161 8.74 4.13 13.62
CA SER A 161 8.47 3.96 15.05
C SER A 161 8.16 5.28 15.75
N SER A 162 8.67 6.40 15.25
CA SER A 162 8.49 7.72 15.85
C SER A 162 8.62 8.86 14.84
N LEU A 163 7.85 9.93 15.07
CA LEU A 163 7.94 11.19 14.34
C LEU A 163 8.04 12.35 15.35
N LEU A 164 9.15 13.07 15.34
CA LEU A 164 9.47 14.12 16.31
C LEU A 164 9.66 15.47 15.59
N PRO A 165 8.99 16.55 16.02
CA PRO A 165 9.29 17.89 15.56
C PRO A 165 10.73 18.30 15.90
N THR A 166 11.39 19.00 14.98
CA THR A 166 12.73 19.56 15.18
C THR A 166 12.79 20.99 14.63
N THR A 167 13.88 21.71 14.91
CA THR A 167 14.09 23.05 14.33
C THR A 167 14.24 22.94 12.81
N GLY A 168 13.24 23.45 12.07
CA GLY A 168 13.25 23.45 10.61
C GLY A 168 12.70 22.19 9.94
N GLY A 169 12.01 21.31 10.67
CA GLY A 169 11.35 20.13 10.10
C GLY A 169 11.08 19.03 11.13
N TYR A 170 11.36 17.80 10.72
CA TYR A 170 10.98 16.59 11.43
C TYR A 170 12.10 15.55 11.43
N LEU A 171 12.20 14.81 12.53
CA LEU A 171 13.02 13.61 12.67
C LEU A 171 12.11 12.39 12.71
N VAL A 172 12.30 11.50 11.75
CA VAL A 172 11.64 10.19 11.68
C VAL A 172 12.62 9.14 12.16
N LYS A 173 12.18 8.31 13.11
CA LYS A 173 12.91 7.12 13.55
C LYS A 173 12.18 5.88 13.08
N THR A 174 12.94 4.86 12.72
CA THR A 174 12.40 3.58 12.31
C THR A 174 12.58 2.50 13.37
N ALA A 175 11.98 1.32 13.16
CA ALA A 175 12.10 0.17 14.04
C ALA A 175 13.52 -0.39 14.06
N SER A 176 14.30 -0.22 12.97
CA SER A 176 15.73 -0.57 12.94
C SER A 176 16.65 0.51 13.54
N GLU A 177 16.08 1.51 14.23
CA GLU A 177 16.79 2.66 14.84
C GLU A 177 17.48 3.61 13.83
N LYS A 178 17.19 3.48 12.53
CA LYS A 178 17.61 4.47 11.53
C LYS A 178 16.89 5.80 11.76
N GLN A 179 17.55 6.88 11.37
CA GLN A 179 17.06 8.24 11.56
C GLN A 179 17.07 9.02 10.26
N PHE A 180 15.97 9.66 9.95
CA PHE A 180 15.79 10.46 8.74
C PHE A 180 15.30 11.86 9.10
N LYS A 181 15.91 12.89 8.53
CA LYS A 181 15.48 14.28 8.71
C LYS A 181 14.73 14.76 7.47
N GLY A 182 13.58 15.38 7.66
CA GLY A 182 12.75 15.90 6.57
C GLY A 182 12.18 17.28 6.89
N LYS A 183 12.12 18.19 5.92
CA LYS A 183 11.45 19.50 6.11
C LYS A 183 9.94 19.35 6.29
N SER A 184 9.33 18.37 5.63
CA SER A 184 7.91 18.05 5.73
C SER A 184 7.65 16.54 5.61
N VAL A 185 6.48 16.09 6.04
CA VAL A 185 6.11 14.67 6.11
C VAL A 185 4.73 14.43 5.51
N ILE A 186 4.58 13.37 4.72
CA ILE A 186 3.29 12.86 4.23
C ILE A 186 3.01 11.52 4.89
N LEU A 187 1.95 11.45 5.69
CA LEU A 187 1.50 10.26 6.40
C LEU A 187 0.54 9.47 5.52
N ALA A 188 0.97 8.30 5.02
CA ALA A 188 0.23 7.47 4.07
C ALA A 188 0.25 5.98 4.45
N GLN A 189 0.50 5.64 5.71
CA GLN A 189 0.66 4.25 6.17
C GLN A 189 -0.64 3.44 6.24
N GLY A 190 -1.77 3.98 5.79
CA GLY A 190 -3.05 3.30 5.73
C GLY A 190 -3.61 2.85 7.08
N LYS A 191 -4.37 1.76 7.04
CA LYS A 191 -4.99 1.12 8.21
C LYS A 191 -4.80 -0.39 8.09
N ARG A 192 -5.35 -1.17 9.00
CA ARG A 192 -5.43 -2.63 8.91
C ARG A 192 -6.77 -3.14 9.41
N PRO A 193 -7.35 -4.20 8.80
CA PRO A 193 -8.59 -4.77 9.30
C PRO A 193 -8.33 -5.46 10.64
N LYS A 194 -9.32 -5.45 11.53
CA LYS A 194 -9.28 -6.36 12.68
C LYS A 194 -9.48 -7.78 12.17
N ARG A 195 -8.65 -8.69 12.66
CA ARG A 195 -8.73 -10.12 12.37
C ARG A 195 -9.56 -10.83 13.45
N LEU A 196 -10.16 -11.96 13.09
CA LEU A 196 -10.83 -12.84 14.04
C LEU A 196 -9.83 -13.59 14.91
N GLY A 197 -8.59 -13.76 14.43
CA GLY A 197 -7.50 -14.41 15.14
C GLY A 197 -7.66 -15.93 15.21
N LEU A 198 -8.34 -16.51 14.23
CA LEU A 198 -8.60 -17.95 14.16
C LEU A 198 -7.55 -18.65 13.28
N GLU A 199 -7.35 -19.93 13.52
CA GLU A 199 -6.50 -20.76 12.68
C GLU A 199 -7.01 -20.73 11.22
N ARG A 200 -6.08 -20.70 10.26
CA ARG A 200 -6.37 -20.69 8.82
C ARG A 200 -7.07 -19.43 8.28
N GLU A 201 -7.23 -18.37 9.08
CA GLU A 201 -7.80 -17.10 8.60
C GLU A 201 -7.01 -16.53 7.41
N GLU A 202 -5.69 -16.59 7.49
CA GLU A 202 -4.77 -16.11 6.45
C GLU A 202 -4.85 -16.96 5.17
N GLU A 203 -5.02 -18.27 5.29
CA GLU A 203 -5.16 -19.18 4.13
C GLU A 203 -6.37 -18.82 3.25
N PHE A 204 -7.45 -18.37 3.88
CA PHE A 204 -8.71 -18.06 3.21
C PHE A 204 -8.91 -16.56 2.94
N THR A 205 -8.03 -15.69 3.42
CA THR A 205 -8.07 -14.25 3.12
C THR A 205 -7.88 -14.02 1.62
N GLY A 206 -8.86 -13.37 0.99
CA GLY A 206 -8.96 -13.21 -0.46
C GLY A 206 -9.35 -14.49 -1.24
N ARG A 207 -9.50 -15.64 -0.56
CA ARG A 207 -10.01 -16.91 -1.11
C ARG A 207 -11.35 -17.31 -0.48
N GLY A 208 -12.18 -16.32 -0.16
CA GLY A 208 -13.50 -16.49 0.44
C GLY A 208 -13.70 -15.65 1.69
N ILE A 209 -12.64 -15.28 2.42
CA ILE A 209 -12.70 -14.25 3.46
C ILE A 209 -12.38 -12.90 2.84
N SER A 210 -13.27 -11.92 2.99
CA SER A 210 -13.12 -10.55 2.51
C SER A 210 -13.28 -9.55 3.66
N VAL A 211 -12.56 -8.44 3.58
CA VAL A 211 -12.69 -7.29 4.48
C VAL A 211 -13.38 -6.09 3.79
N CYS A 212 -13.71 -6.20 2.50
CA CYS A 212 -14.28 -5.12 1.70
C CYS A 212 -15.49 -5.62 0.89
N ALA A 213 -16.70 -5.43 1.44
CA ALA A 213 -17.94 -5.79 0.74
C ALA A 213 -18.14 -5.03 -0.58
N THR A 214 -17.75 -3.76 -0.64
CA THR A 214 -17.83 -2.96 -1.86
C THR A 214 -16.94 -3.49 -2.98
N CYS A 215 -15.80 -4.08 -2.62
CA CYS A 215 -14.82 -4.61 -3.55
C CYS A 215 -15.26 -5.99 -4.07
N ASP A 216 -15.54 -6.91 -3.14
CA ASP A 216 -15.72 -8.33 -3.48
C ASP A 216 -17.18 -8.77 -3.56
N GLY A 217 -18.11 -7.98 -3.04
CA GLY A 217 -19.55 -8.28 -2.99
C GLY A 217 -20.12 -8.80 -4.33
N PRO A 218 -19.85 -8.14 -5.47
CA PRO A 218 -20.32 -8.60 -6.78
C PRO A 218 -19.92 -10.04 -7.14
N LEU A 219 -18.81 -10.55 -6.62
CA LEU A 219 -18.32 -11.92 -6.86
C LEU A 219 -19.20 -12.99 -6.20
N PHE A 220 -20.01 -12.61 -5.21
CA PHE A 220 -20.89 -13.50 -4.44
C PHE A 220 -22.36 -13.39 -4.86
N LYS A 221 -22.62 -12.96 -6.10
CA LYS A 221 -23.97 -13.00 -6.67
C LYS A 221 -24.51 -14.44 -6.67
N GLU A 222 -25.74 -14.60 -6.19
CA GLU A 222 -26.45 -15.88 -6.04
C GLU A 222 -25.76 -16.89 -5.13
N ARG A 223 -24.86 -16.44 -4.24
CA ARG A 223 -24.13 -17.27 -3.26
C ARG A 223 -24.66 -17.14 -1.84
N VAL A 224 -24.27 -18.06 -0.96
CA VAL A 224 -24.53 -17.97 0.49
C VAL A 224 -23.34 -17.30 1.16
N VAL A 225 -23.56 -16.23 1.90
CA VAL A 225 -22.48 -15.46 2.54
C VAL A 225 -22.69 -15.29 4.04
N ALA A 226 -21.59 -15.18 4.77
CA ALA A 226 -21.55 -14.80 6.17
C ALA A 226 -21.00 -13.38 6.34
N ILE A 227 -21.48 -12.65 7.34
CA ILE A 227 -20.99 -11.33 7.71
C ILE A 227 -20.77 -11.34 9.21
N VAL A 228 -19.55 -11.02 9.64
CA VAL A 228 -19.18 -11.02 11.05
C VAL A 228 -19.08 -9.59 11.53
N GLY A 229 -19.93 -9.21 12.47
CA GLY A 229 -19.96 -7.87 13.04
C GLY A 229 -21.36 -7.45 13.47
N GLY A 230 -21.43 -6.44 14.34
CA GLY A 230 -22.71 -5.92 14.85
C GLY A 230 -22.83 -4.40 14.75
N GLY A 231 -21.91 -3.72 14.07
CA GLY A 231 -21.95 -2.27 13.90
C GLY A 231 -22.65 -1.83 12.61
N ASN A 232 -22.67 -0.52 12.35
CA ASN A 232 -23.19 0.06 11.11
C ASN A 232 -22.61 -0.61 9.85
N SER A 233 -21.29 -0.81 9.78
CA SER A 233 -20.64 -1.44 8.61
C SER A 233 -21.17 -2.84 8.35
N ALA A 234 -21.29 -3.69 9.39
CA ALA A 234 -21.80 -5.05 9.24
C ALA A 234 -23.26 -5.09 8.75
N LEU A 235 -24.10 -4.23 9.31
CA LEU A 235 -25.51 -4.18 8.92
C LEU A 235 -25.70 -3.60 7.52
N GLN A 236 -24.92 -2.58 7.15
CA GLN A 236 -24.91 -2.04 5.80
C GLN A 236 -24.46 -3.11 4.80
N THR A 237 -23.36 -3.81 5.06
CA THR A 237 -22.89 -4.93 4.24
C THR A 237 -23.96 -6.01 4.14
N ALA A 238 -24.69 -6.34 5.22
CA ALA A 238 -25.78 -7.33 5.17
C ALA A 238 -26.92 -6.89 4.26
N ILE A 239 -27.29 -5.62 4.34
CA ILE A 239 -28.30 -4.99 3.49
C ILE A 239 -27.86 -4.99 2.01
N GLU A 240 -26.60 -4.67 1.73
CA GLU A 240 -26.06 -4.66 0.36
C GLU A 240 -26.00 -6.08 -0.22
N MET A 241 -25.41 -7.02 0.53
CA MET A 241 -25.28 -8.41 0.13
C MET A 241 -26.64 -9.08 -0.06
N SER A 242 -27.64 -8.76 0.74
CA SER A 242 -28.99 -9.34 0.60
C SER A 242 -29.67 -9.03 -0.75
N ASN A 243 -29.22 -8.03 -1.49
CA ASN A 243 -29.74 -7.73 -2.82
C ASN A 243 -29.11 -8.61 -3.92
N ILE A 244 -28.00 -9.28 -3.63
CA ILE A 244 -27.23 -10.05 -4.63
C ILE A 244 -27.00 -11.52 -4.23
N ALA A 245 -26.92 -11.84 -2.94
CA ALA A 245 -26.72 -13.18 -2.39
C ALA A 245 -28.05 -13.92 -2.18
N THR A 246 -28.02 -15.26 -2.22
CA THR A 246 -29.20 -16.10 -1.93
C THR A 246 -29.56 -16.07 -0.45
N THR A 247 -28.55 -16.18 0.42
CA THR A 247 -28.71 -16.14 1.88
C THR A 247 -27.55 -15.36 2.50
N VAL A 248 -27.87 -14.54 3.51
CA VAL A 248 -26.91 -13.75 4.28
C VAL A 248 -27.00 -14.14 5.75
N HIS A 249 -25.96 -14.78 6.28
CA HIS A 249 -25.82 -15.03 7.71
C HIS A 249 -25.13 -13.85 8.39
N LEU A 250 -25.80 -13.16 9.30
CA LEU A 250 -25.23 -12.07 10.09
C LEU A 250 -24.85 -12.58 11.49
N ILE A 251 -23.54 -12.75 11.74
CA ILE A 251 -22.99 -13.27 12.99
C ILE A 251 -22.63 -12.12 13.93
N VAL A 252 -23.36 -12.03 15.04
CA VAL A 252 -23.24 -10.92 16.00
C VAL A 252 -22.84 -11.46 17.37
N ARG A 253 -21.58 -11.25 17.77
CA ARG A 253 -21.02 -11.79 19.03
C ARG A 253 -21.75 -11.39 20.31
N SER A 254 -22.39 -10.22 20.35
CA SER A 254 -23.02 -9.72 21.59
C SER A 254 -24.36 -9.05 21.33
N LYS A 255 -24.36 -7.76 20.99
CA LYS A 255 -25.54 -6.98 20.62
C LYS A 255 -25.27 -6.21 19.34
N ILE A 256 -26.33 -5.91 18.61
CA ILE A 256 -26.29 -4.97 17.49
C ILE A 256 -26.07 -3.56 18.07
N ARG A 257 -25.15 -2.81 17.46
CA ARG A 257 -24.74 -1.45 17.79
C ARG A 257 -24.73 -0.63 16.50
N ALA A 258 -25.91 -0.50 15.91
CA ALA A 258 -26.10 0.20 14.65
C ALA A 258 -27.21 1.24 14.77
N ASP A 259 -27.29 2.14 13.80
CA ASP A 259 -28.36 3.11 13.72
C ASP A 259 -29.68 2.38 13.43
N ALA A 260 -30.76 2.83 14.09
CA ALA A 260 -32.08 2.18 14.01
C ALA A 260 -32.59 2.00 12.57
N VAL A 261 -32.20 2.90 11.65
CA VAL A 261 -32.55 2.80 10.23
C VAL A 261 -32.03 1.52 9.58
N TYR A 262 -30.85 1.03 9.96
CA TYR A 262 -30.29 -0.20 9.44
C TYR A 262 -30.96 -1.43 10.04
N GLU A 263 -31.28 -1.40 11.34
CA GLU A 263 -32.02 -2.46 12.00
C GLU A 263 -33.41 -2.68 11.37
N GLU A 264 -34.14 -1.60 11.12
CA GLU A 264 -35.45 -1.65 10.43
C GLU A 264 -35.33 -2.18 8.99
N LYS A 265 -34.29 -1.78 8.25
CA LYS A 265 -34.03 -2.28 6.89
C LYS A 265 -33.71 -3.78 6.85
N ILE A 266 -33.11 -4.33 7.89
CA ILE A 266 -32.82 -5.77 7.97
C ILE A 266 -34.08 -6.57 8.29
N LYS A 267 -34.94 -6.09 9.21
CA LYS A 267 -36.20 -6.78 9.55
C LYS A 267 -37.09 -7.05 8.34
N ASN A 268 -37.04 -6.19 7.33
CA ASN A 268 -37.82 -6.31 6.11
C ASN A 268 -37.22 -7.28 5.07
N ARG A 269 -36.14 -7.99 5.39
CA ARG A 269 -35.46 -8.90 4.45
C ARG A 269 -35.48 -10.34 4.93
N SER A 270 -36.15 -11.19 4.15
CA SER A 270 -36.34 -12.61 4.48
C SER A 270 -35.10 -13.48 4.27
N ASN A 271 -34.11 -13.03 3.49
CA ASN A 271 -32.89 -13.77 3.21
C ASN A 271 -31.72 -13.43 4.16
N ILE A 272 -31.94 -12.60 5.19
CA ILE A 272 -30.96 -12.31 6.24
C ILE A 272 -31.31 -13.13 7.48
N ILE A 273 -30.37 -13.98 7.93
CA ILE A 273 -30.49 -14.80 9.12
C ILE A 273 -29.53 -14.25 10.18
N ILE A 274 -30.06 -13.76 11.30
CA ILE A 274 -29.26 -13.17 12.37
C ILE A 274 -28.91 -14.22 13.41
N HIS A 275 -27.61 -14.45 13.61
CA HIS A 275 -27.03 -15.30 14.64
C HIS A 275 -26.52 -14.43 15.79
N LEU A 276 -27.44 -14.04 16.68
CA LEU A 276 -27.15 -13.18 17.82
C LEU A 276 -26.53 -13.97 18.98
N GLY A 277 -25.48 -13.42 19.59
CA GLY A 277 -24.73 -14.10 20.65
C GLY A 277 -23.77 -15.18 20.14
N SER A 278 -23.56 -15.25 18.82
CA SER A 278 -22.71 -16.26 18.19
C SER A 278 -21.38 -15.68 17.71
N GLU A 279 -20.34 -16.51 17.71
CA GLU A 279 -19.03 -16.16 17.16
C GLU A 279 -18.52 -17.27 16.24
N VAL A 280 -17.74 -16.89 15.22
CA VAL A 280 -17.06 -17.86 14.37
C VAL A 280 -15.90 -18.46 15.15
N THR A 281 -15.78 -19.79 15.13
CA THR A 281 -14.73 -20.51 15.86
C THR A 281 -13.83 -21.34 14.93
N GLU A 282 -14.27 -21.63 13.71
CA GLU A 282 -13.48 -22.42 12.76
C GLU A 282 -13.83 -22.08 11.31
N PHE A 283 -12.83 -22.12 10.42
CA PHE A 283 -13.01 -22.03 8.97
C PHE A 283 -12.87 -23.42 8.31
N LYS A 284 -13.75 -23.72 7.36
CA LYS A 284 -13.76 -24.97 6.58
C LYS A 284 -13.45 -24.68 5.12
N GLY A 285 -12.69 -25.57 4.49
CA GLY A 285 -12.27 -25.44 3.09
C GLY A 285 -10.92 -26.11 2.82
N THR A 286 -10.62 -26.33 1.54
CA THR A 286 -9.29 -26.77 1.06
C THR A 286 -8.57 -25.58 0.42
N ASP A 287 -8.89 -25.27 -0.83
CA ASP A 287 -8.25 -24.18 -1.59
C ASP A 287 -8.97 -22.84 -1.41
N ARG A 288 -10.25 -22.89 -1.05
CA ARG A 288 -11.14 -21.75 -0.82
C ARG A 288 -12.07 -22.05 0.35
N LEU A 289 -12.62 -21.00 0.96
CA LEU A 289 -13.63 -21.13 2.00
C LEU A 289 -14.86 -21.87 1.46
N SER A 290 -15.36 -22.85 2.21
CA SER A 290 -16.59 -23.58 1.89
C SER A 290 -17.59 -23.67 3.05
N GLY A 291 -17.18 -23.22 4.24
CA GLY A 291 -18.02 -23.22 5.42
C GLY A 291 -17.34 -22.58 6.63
N ILE A 292 -18.15 -22.35 7.65
CA ILE A 292 -17.70 -21.85 8.96
C ILE A 292 -18.40 -22.63 10.07
N VAL A 293 -17.74 -22.71 11.23
CA VAL A 293 -18.40 -23.15 12.47
C VAL A 293 -18.67 -21.92 13.32
N ILE A 294 -19.91 -21.78 13.77
CA ILE A 294 -20.31 -20.76 14.75
C ILE A 294 -20.65 -21.42 16.08
N ASN A 295 -20.39 -20.71 17.17
CA ASN A 295 -20.74 -21.14 18.53
C ASN A 295 -21.63 -20.08 19.20
N GLU A 296 -22.81 -20.48 19.66
CA GLU A 296 -23.69 -19.64 20.47
C GLU A 296 -23.20 -19.58 21.92
N ARG A 297 -22.81 -18.39 22.39
CA ARG A 297 -22.10 -18.22 23.67
C ARG A 297 -22.93 -18.56 24.92
N SER A 298 -24.26 -18.43 24.84
CA SER A 298 -25.17 -18.71 25.97
C SER A 298 -25.37 -20.20 26.20
N SER A 299 -25.50 -20.98 25.12
CA SER A 299 -25.81 -22.41 25.15
C SER A 299 -24.57 -23.30 24.95
N GLY A 300 -23.50 -22.75 24.38
CA GLY A 300 -22.33 -23.49 23.92
C GLY A 300 -22.60 -24.36 22.68
N LYS A 301 -23.75 -24.18 22.02
CA LYS A 301 -24.12 -24.96 20.84
C LYS A 301 -23.31 -24.52 19.63
N SER A 302 -22.61 -25.47 19.03
CA SER A 302 -21.92 -25.27 17.75
C SER A 302 -22.81 -25.66 16.56
N GLU A 303 -22.71 -24.89 15.49
CA GLU A 303 -23.39 -25.12 14.22
C GLU A 303 -22.42 -24.90 13.06
N GLU A 304 -22.44 -25.80 12.07
CA GLU A 304 -21.69 -25.63 10.83
C GLU A 304 -22.59 -25.00 9.77
N LEU A 305 -22.14 -23.89 9.21
CA LEU A 305 -22.80 -23.18 8.12
C LEU A 305 -21.99 -23.34 6.83
N LYS A 306 -22.64 -23.82 5.77
CA LYS A 306 -22.07 -23.81 4.43
C LYS A 306 -22.18 -22.42 3.85
N VAL A 307 -21.05 -21.79 3.58
CA VAL A 307 -20.96 -20.44 3.04
C VAL A 307 -19.92 -20.41 1.93
N ASP A 308 -20.22 -19.71 0.84
CA ASP A 308 -19.27 -19.48 -0.25
C ASP A 308 -18.30 -18.33 0.09
N GLY A 309 -18.69 -17.42 0.99
CA GLY A 309 -17.88 -16.27 1.39
C GLY A 309 -18.19 -15.75 2.79
N LEU A 310 -17.22 -15.06 3.38
CA LEU A 310 -17.31 -14.42 4.69
C LEU A 310 -16.76 -13.00 4.64
N PHE A 311 -17.54 -12.02 5.10
CA PHE A 311 -17.12 -10.63 5.23
C PHE A 311 -16.86 -10.28 6.69
N THR A 312 -15.64 -9.82 7.01
CA THR A 312 -15.27 -9.40 8.37
C THR A 312 -15.48 -7.89 8.56
N GLU A 313 -16.59 -7.54 9.19
CA GLU A 313 -17.02 -6.16 9.46
C GLU A 313 -16.88 -5.81 10.95
N ILE A 314 -15.74 -6.19 11.53
CA ILE A 314 -15.43 -6.03 12.96
C ILE A 314 -14.60 -4.77 13.27
N GLY A 315 -14.33 -3.97 12.25
CA GLY A 315 -13.70 -2.65 12.34
C GLY A 315 -12.25 -2.62 11.86
N TRP A 316 -11.74 -1.40 11.75
CA TRP A 316 -10.40 -1.11 11.24
C TRP A 316 -9.54 -0.47 12.31
N ILE A 317 -8.22 -0.61 12.18
CA ILE A 317 -7.21 0.02 13.03
C ILE A 317 -6.33 0.90 12.14
N PRO A 318 -6.47 2.23 12.17
CA PRO A 318 -5.53 3.12 11.50
C PRO A 318 -4.12 2.94 12.07
N ASN A 319 -3.09 3.02 11.21
CA ASN A 319 -1.70 2.84 11.61
C ASN A 319 -1.15 4.15 12.24
N THR A 320 -1.82 4.70 13.24
CA THR A 320 -1.58 6.06 13.79
C THR A 320 -1.05 6.09 15.23
N SER A 321 -0.69 4.94 15.80
CA SER A 321 -0.30 4.84 17.22
C SER A 321 0.89 5.72 17.62
N PHE A 322 1.86 5.92 16.73
CA PHE A 322 3.04 6.77 16.99
C PHE A 322 2.78 8.27 16.80
N LEU A 323 1.55 8.66 16.43
CA LEU A 323 1.18 10.05 16.11
C LEU A 323 0.35 10.71 17.21
N GLU A 324 0.04 10.00 18.29
CA GLU A 324 -0.80 10.52 19.38
C GLU A 324 -0.14 11.77 20.01
N GLY A 325 -0.91 12.86 20.08
CA GLY A 325 -0.43 14.16 20.55
C GLY A 325 0.30 15.02 19.50
N LEU A 326 0.67 14.47 18.35
CA LEU A 326 1.30 15.21 17.26
C LEU A 326 0.29 15.78 16.25
N VAL A 327 -0.70 14.97 15.87
CA VAL A 327 -1.79 15.39 14.98
C VAL A 327 -3.15 15.09 15.60
N ASN A 328 -4.17 15.84 15.17
CA ASN A 328 -5.54 15.62 15.58
C ASN A 328 -6.06 14.31 14.98
N LEU A 329 -6.56 13.44 15.86
CA LEU A 329 -7.20 12.19 15.48
C LEU A 329 -8.70 12.25 15.82
N ASN A 330 -9.54 11.67 14.95
CA ASN A 330 -10.96 11.51 15.27
C ASN A 330 -11.18 10.36 16.28
N TYR A 331 -12.44 10.09 16.64
CA TYR A 331 -12.78 9.02 17.58
C TYR A 331 -12.42 7.60 17.09
N LEU A 332 -12.23 7.42 15.78
CA LEU A 332 -11.75 6.19 15.15
C LEU A 332 -10.22 6.11 15.04
N LYS A 333 -9.50 7.11 15.58
CA LYS A 333 -8.04 7.28 15.50
C LYS A 333 -7.52 7.54 14.08
N GLU A 334 -8.37 8.02 13.17
CA GLU A 334 -7.97 8.48 11.84
C GLU A 334 -7.48 9.93 11.89
N ILE A 335 -6.52 10.28 11.02
CA ILE A 335 -5.95 11.63 10.96
C ILE A 335 -6.97 12.61 10.38
N VAL A 336 -7.26 13.68 11.11
CA VAL A 336 -8.12 14.77 10.64
C VAL A 336 -7.33 15.63 9.67
N ILE A 337 -7.89 15.81 8.46
CA ILE A 337 -7.31 16.63 7.40
C ILE A 337 -8.32 17.63 6.85
N ASP A 338 -7.83 18.72 6.26
CA ASP A 338 -8.64 19.58 5.40
C ASP A 338 -8.78 19.02 3.97
N ILE A 339 -9.47 19.75 3.08
CA ILE A 339 -9.68 19.35 1.69
C ILE A 339 -8.37 19.16 0.88
N ASN A 340 -7.30 19.80 1.33
CA ASN A 340 -5.96 19.78 0.73
C ASN A 340 -5.00 18.87 1.51
N CYS A 341 -5.52 17.89 2.24
CA CYS A 341 -4.72 16.88 2.94
C CYS A 341 -3.80 17.45 4.05
N ARG A 342 -4.07 18.68 4.53
CA ARG A 342 -3.28 19.32 5.59
C ARG A 342 -3.79 18.87 6.96
N THR A 343 -2.87 18.54 7.86
CA THR A 343 -3.20 18.29 9.27
C THR A 343 -3.20 19.60 10.08
N ASN A 344 -3.44 19.51 11.39
CA ASN A 344 -3.26 20.65 12.29
C ASN A 344 -1.78 21.02 12.53
N ALA A 345 -0.84 20.12 12.21
CA ALA A 345 0.59 20.34 12.40
C ALA A 345 1.23 20.89 11.11
N PRO A 346 1.85 22.08 11.13
CA PRO A 346 2.45 22.69 9.94
C PRO A 346 3.54 21.82 9.31
N GLY A 347 3.46 21.52 8.01
CA GLY A 347 4.43 20.66 7.34
C GLY A 347 4.17 19.16 7.49
N ILE A 348 3.09 18.76 8.20
CA ILE A 348 2.57 17.39 8.19
C ILE A 348 1.28 17.34 7.37
N PHE A 349 1.30 16.48 6.36
CA PHE A 349 0.19 16.14 5.50
C PHE A 349 -0.19 14.67 5.70
N ALA A 350 -1.39 14.28 5.34
CA ALA A 350 -1.79 12.88 5.41
C ALA A 350 -2.70 12.51 4.23
N ALA A 351 -2.57 11.29 3.72
CA ALA A 351 -3.26 10.84 2.52
C ALA A 351 -3.74 9.38 2.64
N GLY A 352 -4.88 9.10 1.98
CA GLY A 352 -5.45 7.76 1.91
C GLY A 352 -6.09 7.30 3.21
N ASP A 353 -6.14 5.98 3.40
CA ASP A 353 -7.00 5.33 4.38
C ASP A 353 -6.67 5.62 5.85
N VAL A 354 -5.47 6.14 6.14
CA VAL A 354 -5.05 6.60 7.48
C VAL A 354 -5.81 7.86 7.93
N THR A 355 -6.42 8.58 6.98
CA THR A 355 -7.11 9.86 7.21
C THR A 355 -8.61 9.67 7.41
N ALA A 356 -9.31 10.75 7.81
CA ALA A 356 -10.76 10.78 7.93
C ALA A 356 -11.51 10.89 6.57
N VAL A 357 -10.85 10.62 5.43
CA VAL A 357 -11.50 10.60 4.11
C VAL A 357 -12.62 9.56 4.09
N LEU A 358 -13.75 9.92 3.47
CA LEU A 358 -14.96 9.09 3.44
C LEU A 358 -14.74 7.77 2.71
N GLY A 359 -14.12 7.81 1.53
CA GLY A 359 -13.95 6.64 0.67
C GLY A 359 -12.60 5.98 0.88
N LYS A 360 -12.62 4.68 1.20
CA LYS A 360 -11.45 3.84 1.48
C LYS A 360 -11.19 2.92 0.29
N GLN A 361 -10.66 3.49 -0.80
CA GLN A 361 -10.52 2.84 -2.10
C GLN A 361 -9.18 3.22 -2.73
N ILE A 362 -8.59 2.31 -3.51
CA ILE A 362 -7.27 2.49 -4.13
C ILE A 362 -7.21 3.79 -4.94
N ILE A 363 -8.22 4.06 -5.77
CA ILE A 363 -8.28 5.27 -6.61
C ILE A 363 -8.40 6.57 -5.78
N ILE A 364 -9.13 6.51 -4.67
CA ILE A 364 -9.29 7.65 -3.75
C ILE A 364 -7.97 7.91 -3.02
N ALA A 365 -7.34 6.86 -2.50
CA ALA A 365 -6.05 6.94 -1.84
C ALA A 365 -4.97 7.51 -2.77
N ALA A 366 -4.92 7.07 -4.04
CA ALA A 366 -4.02 7.63 -5.05
C ALA A 366 -4.28 9.13 -5.27
N GLY A 367 -5.55 9.52 -5.42
CA GLY A 367 -5.94 10.94 -5.55
C GLY A 367 -5.52 11.79 -4.35
N GLU A 368 -5.75 11.31 -3.12
CA GLU A 368 -5.28 11.96 -1.90
C GLU A 368 -3.75 12.07 -1.86
N GLY A 369 -3.03 11.04 -2.30
CA GLY A 369 -1.57 11.06 -2.40
C GLY A 369 -1.04 12.20 -3.29
N ALA A 370 -1.64 12.36 -4.47
CA ALA A 370 -1.31 13.47 -5.37
C ALA A 370 -1.59 14.84 -4.73
N LYS A 371 -2.76 15.01 -4.09
CA LYS A 371 -3.12 16.27 -3.40
C LYS A 371 -2.18 16.59 -2.25
N ALA A 372 -1.79 15.60 -1.44
CA ALA A 372 -0.87 15.79 -0.33
C ALA A 372 0.53 16.20 -0.82
N ALA A 373 1.03 15.59 -1.89
CA ALA A 373 2.32 15.97 -2.49
C ALA A 373 2.32 17.41 -3.02
N LEU A 374 1.25 17.83 -3.72
CA LEU A 374 1.13 19.21 -4.19
C LEU A 374 1.04 20.21 -3.04
N SER A 375 0.28 19.89 -2.00
CA SER A 375 0.14 20.75 -0.82
C SER A 375 1.45 20.86 -0.02
N ALA A 376 2.22 19.77 0.05
CA ALA A 376 3.53 19.76 0.67
C ALA A 376 4.54 20.59 -0.13
N PHE A 377 4.51 20.49 -1.46
CA PHE A 377 5.32 21.36 -2.32
C PHE A 377 5.01 22.84 -2.09
N ASP A 378 3.72 23.23 -2.10
CA ASP A 378 3.32 24.62 -1.87
C ASP A 378 3.77 25.13 -0.50
N TYR A 379 3.68 24.29 0.53
CA TYR A 379 4.16 24.62 1.87
C TYR A 379 5.68 24.85 1.89
N LEU A 380 6.45 23.99 1.24
CA LEU A 380 7.91 24.14 1.16
C LEU A 380 8.30 25.44 0.44
N MET A 381 7.63 25.78 -0.66
CA MET A 381 7.93 27.00 -1.43
C MET A 381 7.67 28.31 -0.67
N VAL A 382 6.80 28.29 0.35
CA VAL A 382 6.47 29.47 1.15
C VAL A 382 7.37 29.59 2.39
N ASN A 383 7.84 28.46 2.91
CA ASN A 383 8.51 28.41 4.21
C ASN A 383 10.02 28.07 4.12
N HIS A 384 10.55 27.80 2.92
CA HIS A 384 11.96 27.52 2.62
C HIS A 384 12.33 28.08 1.25
#